data_AF-A0A7X6MHQ6-F1
#
_entry.id   AF-A0A7X6MHQ6-F1
#
_cell.length_a   1.000
_cell.length_b   1.000
_cell.length_c   1.000
_cell.angle_alpha   90.00
_cell.angle_beta   90.00
_cell.angle_gamma   90.00
#
_symmetry.space_group_name_H-M   'P 1'
#
loop_
_entity.id
_entity.type
_entity.pdbx_description
1 polymer ?
#
loop_
_entity_poly.entity_id
_entity_poly.type
_entity_poly.pdbx_seq_one_letter_code
_entity_poly.pdbx_strand_id
1 'polypeptide(L)'
;MRNTLAWTGAGLLAGALLLAVTTVVRNWGRYEDGLLEETGAWWVPGAVVAGMALFYGIRWNLTRSRRLDDDPEGRAYVVWLALAALGGVYPAIAGFPRDAFEATAETAWHYDPSPAAAAMWLVVCAVVLGCLSMLASVQPQRLTPLRRSLPPVTAGVLAVVLVSALVGVTAFPRQPHTTAAEGGDPPPVPESVSRVGWSWAPPMGTRIDEVRAGTHGPLVLLGDGAVSLDGATGEERWSFRRPRDRGRSVWADDAHVYVHYVHGDVPEGTEPGADGEPVEWTTAVLDIATGEVTGEHTVLQRNGWGGLVAMTPEARIGLVRTDLGGSLALTARSLDGGGELWSRTLVEADDGRACRHEDPLRYGDLLVTLHGCAPERQSRIGDHSDYESFFSLFTGGNRVEVAVTAVDLTTGEESWRHAWAAAPGETAPEPVGRPHPAGDGTPVIALEQYDADPALRVLDAATGERLDRLPALVADEAWGRDGDYEPESVVRVDTAGGVLRESLHDGSLFHRVDASGGITATADTEGLLGGYASTENVVALEDVVLVPRTRAPLAADDRRTEVAVAPFGESVSWDTARWITPEGQVLVDMLAAPGAVVVHTGEDEESLVEGLVP
;
A
#
# COMPACT_ATOMS: atom_id res chain seq x y z
N MET A 1 33.11 11.00 42.66
CA MET A 1 32.30 11.69 41.64
C MET A 1 33.13 12.08 40.41
N ARG A 2 34.14 12.96 40.51
CA ARG A 2 34.96 13.36 39.34
C ARG A 2 35.69 12.20 38.64
N ASN A 3 36.38 11.32 39.39
CA ASN A 3 36.97 10.11 38.81
C ASN A 3 35.91 9.20 38.15
N THR A 4 34.73 9.11 38.77
CA THR A 4 33.61 8.33 38.24
C THR A 4 33.17 8.87 36.88
N LEU A 5 32.93 10.19 36.78
CA LEU A 5 32.58 10.87 35.52
C LEU A 5 33.61 10.64 34.42
N ALA A 6 34.89 10.71 34.76
CA ALA A 6 35.96 10.57 33.79
C ALA A 6 36.07 9.14 33.23
N TRP A 7 35.95 8.13 34.11
CA TRP A 7 35.90 6.72 33.70
C TRP A 7 34.61 6.37 32.96
N THR A 8 33.47 6.98 33.32
CA THR A 8 32.23 6.87 32.55
C THR A 8 32.38 7.49 31.16
N GLY A 9 33.03 8.66 31.04
CA GLY A 9 33.38 9.27 29.76
C GLY A 9 34.24 8.36 28.88
N ALA A 10 35.28 7.74 29.45
CA ALA A 10 36.07 6.73 28.75
C ALA A 10 35.22 5.51 28.33
N GLY A 11 34.27 5.08 29.18
CA GLY A 11 33.30 4.05 28.86
C GLY A 11 32.39 4.41 27.68
N LEU A 12 31.89 5.65 27.61
CA LEU A 12 31.09 6.14 26.48
C LEU A 12 31.88 6.10 25.18
N LEU A 13 33.15 6.55 25.18
CA LEU A 13 34.02 6.51 24.00
C LEU A 13 34.28 5.06 23.53
N ALA A 14 34.56 4.15 24.47
CA ALA A 14 34.76 2.74 24.15
C ALA A 14 33.47 2.09 23.62
N GLY A 15 32.32 2.42 24.21
CA GLY A 15 31.01 1.99 23.74
C GLY A 15 30.69 2.51 22.34
N ALA A 16 31.02 3.76 22.04
CA ALA A 16 30.84 4.37 20.73
C ALA A 16 31.67 3.65 19.66
N LEU A 17 32.94 3.36 19.94
CA LEU A 17 33.80 2.59 19.03
C LEU A 17 33.28 1.17 18.80
N LEU A 18 32.82 0.50 19.87
CA LEU A 18 32.23 -0.83 19.77
C LEU A 18 30.98 -0.79 18.88
N LEU A 19 30.07 0.16 19.11
CA LEU A 19 28.85 0.33 18.31
C LEU A 19 29.18 0.62 16.83
N ALA A 20 30.15 1.48 16.55
CA ALA A 20 30.60 1.76 15.19
C ALA A 20 31.11 0.49 14.49
N VAL A 21 32.01 -0.27 15.15
CA VAL A 21 32.54 -1.53 14.59
C VAL A 21 31.44 -2.56 14.39
N THR A 22 30.54 -2.75 15.36
CA THR A 22 29.42 -3.69 15.23
C THR A 22 28.50 -3.30 14.08
N THR A 23 28.21 -2.01 13.91
CA THR A 23 27.35 -1.51 12.82
C THR A 23 28.03 -1.69 11.46
N VAL A 24 29.34 -1.42 11.34
CA VAL A 24 30.11 -1.67 10.12
C VAL A 24 30.12 -3.16 9.77
N VAL A 25 30.42 -4.02 10.73
CA VAL A 25 30.49 -5.48 10.50
C VAL A 25 29.13 -6.05 10.13
N ARG A 26 28.05 -5.63 10.78
CA ARG A 26 26.70 -6.14 10.53
C ARG A 26 26.15 -5.74 9.16
N ASN A 27 26.55 -4.58 8.67
CA ASN A 27 26.09 -4.03 7.39
C ASN A 27 27.14 -4.15 6.27
N TRP A 28 28.21 -4.91 6.51
CA TRP A 28 29.26 -5.08 5.51
C TRP A 28 28.71 -5.82 4.29
N GLY A 29 28.79 -5.19 3.12
CA GLY A 29 28.25 -5.73 1.86
C GLY A 29 26.72 -5.72 1.75
N ARG A 30 26.01 -5.07 2.69
CA ARG A 30 24.55 -4.93 2.67
C ARG A 30 24.10 -3.77 1.77
N TYR A 31 24.91 -2.72 1.71
CA TYR A 31 24.68 -1.54 0.86
C TYR A 31 25.61 -1.62 -0.35
N GLU A 32 25.06 -1.50 -1.57
CA GLU A 32 25.82 -1.55 -2.82
C GLU A 32 26.82 -0.38 -2.92
N ASP A 33 26.34 0.81 -2.59
CA ASP A 33 27.16 2.03 -2.49
C ASP A 33 28.00 2.10 -1.19
N GLY A 34 27.78 1.13 -0.31
CA GLY A 34 28.47 0.99 0.96
C GLY A 34 27.90 1.87 2.08
N LEU A 35 28.27 1.52 3.31
CA LEU A 35 27.76 2.17 4.53
C LEU A 35 28.04 3.69 4.58
N LEU A 36 29.05 4.18 3.88
CA LEU A 36 29.41 5.61 3.89
C LEU A 36 28.46 6.48 3.08
N GLU A 37 27.83 5.91 2.05
CA GLU A 37 26.79 6.59 1.27
C GLU A 37 25.53 6.70 2.14
N GLU A 38 25.05 5.55 2.62
CA GLU A 38 23.90 5.40 3.51
C GLU A 38 23.95 6.30 4.76
N THR A 39 25.03 6.17 5.55
CA THR A 39 25.10 6.83 6.86
C THR A 39 25.78 8.20 6.79
N GLY A 40 26.32 8.57 5.63
CA GLY A 40 27.29 9.65 5.46
C GLY A 40 28.65 9.35 6.12
N ALA A 41 29.72 9.98 5.63
CA ALA A 41 31.08 9.78 6.17
C ALA A 41 31.40 10.58 7.46
N TRP A 42 30.43 11.31 8.04
CA TRP A 42 30.65 12.27 9.13
C TRP A 42 30.92 11.62 10.50
N TRP A 43 30.56 10.34 10.70
CA TRP A 43 30.88 9.61 11.93
C TRP A 43 32.34 9.13 12.01
N VAL A 44 33.03 9.00 10.86
CA VAL A 44 34.42 8.52 10.78
C VAL A 44 35.38 9.44 11.57
N PRO A 45 35.35 10.78 11.39
CA PRO A 45 36.11 11.69 12.25
C PRO A 45 35.80 11.51 13.74
N GLY A 46 34.54 11.27 14.11
CA GLY A 46 34.12 11.01 15.49
C GLY A 46 34.77 9.76 16.08
N ALA A 47 34.80 8.66 15.33
CA ALA A 47 35.48 7.42 15.72
C ALA A 47 37.00 7.63 15.89
N VAL A 48 37.64 8.37 14.98
CA VAL A 48 39.07 8.72 15.09
C VAL A 48 39.33 9.54 16.36
N VAL A 49 38.51 10.55 16.63
CA VAL A 49 38.59 11.38 17.83
C VAL A 49 38.42 10.53 19.10
N ALA A 50 37.47 9.59 19.12
CA ALA A 50 37.26 8.69 20.25
C ALA A 50 38.51 7.83 20.53
N GLY A 51 39.10 7.24 19.48
CA GLY A 51 40.32 6.45 19.57
C GLY A 51 41.51 7.27 20.08
N MET A 52 41.69 8.49 19.55
CA MET A 52 42.72 9.41 20.03
C MET A 52 42.50 9.81 21.48
N ALA A 53 41.27 10.15 21.88
CA ALA A 53 40.94 10.56 23.24
C ALA A 53 41.23 9.46 24.27
N LEU A 54 40.90 8.21 23.93
CA LEU A 54 41.23 7.04 24.74
C LEU A 54 42.74 6.78 24.79
N PHE A 55 43.44 6.82 23.65
CA PHE A 55 44.88 6.59 23.59
C PHE A 55 45.66 7.63 24.39
N TYR A 56 45.39 8.92 24.18
CA TYR A 56 46.03 9.99 24.92
C TYR A 56 45.62 10.01 26.39
N GLY A 57 44.35 9.74 26.69
CA GLY A 57 43.87 9.64 28.07
C GLY A 57 44.56 8.53 28.86
N ILE A 58 44.72 7.34 28.27
CA ILE A 58 45.44 6.21 28.89
C ILE A 58 46.93 6.52 29.02
N ARG A 59 47.56 7.01 27.95
CA ARG A 59 49.00 7.35 27.94
C ARG A 59 49.32 8.41 28.98
N TRP A 60 48.53 9.48 29.07
CA TRP A 60 48.64 10.53 30.07
C TRP A 60 48.63 9.97 31.49
N ASN A 61 47.69 9.06 31.75
CA ASN A 61 47.51 8.43 33.05
C ASN A 61 48.70 7.54 33.44
N LEU A 62 49.32 6.87 32.46
CA LEU A 62 50.48 5.98 32.68
C LEU A 62 51.78 6.75 32.91
N THR A 63 51.99 7.90 32.26
CA THR A 63 53.29 8.60 32.29
C THR A 63 53.40 9.70 33.33
N ARG A 64 52.32 10.30 33.85
CA ARG A 64 52.41 11.48 34.72
C ARG A 64 51.52 11.43 35.97
N SER A 65 52.17 11.41 37.13
CA SER A 65 51.53 11.42 38.46
C SER A 65 51.52 12.81 39.14
N ARG A 66 51.93 13.88 38.45
CA ARG A 66 52.10 15.24 39.04
C ARG A 66 51.02 16.22 38.60
N ARG A 67 50.83 17.28 39.41
CA ARG A 67 49.76 18.30 39.33
C ARG A 67 49.71 18.97 37.95
N LEU A 68 48.49 19.23 37.48
CA LEU A 68 48.16 19.80 36.16
C LEU A 68 48.69 21.23 35.95
N ASP A 69 48.93 21.99 37.03
CA ASP A 69 49.17 23.44 36.94
C ASP A 69 50.53 23.79 36.29
N ASP A 70 51.53 22.90 36.40
CA ASP A 70 52.89 23.11 35.90
C ASP A 70 53.18 22.37 34.58
N ASP A 71 52.18 21.69 34.01
CA ASP A 71 52.39 20.79 32.88
C ASP A 71 51.77 21.32 31.57
N PRO A 72 52.58 21.83 30.62
CA PRO A 72 52.08 22.34 29.35
C PRO A 72 51.33 21.29 28.53
N GLU A 73 51.65 20.00 28.67
CA GLU A 73 50.95 18.94 27.95
C GLU A 73 49.54 18.67 28.52
N GLY A 74 49.30 18.97 29.80
CA GLY A 74 47.99 18.80 30.44
C GLY A 74 46.99 19.83 29.94
N ARG A 75 47.46 21.07 29.76
CA ARG A 75 46.68 22.13 29.10
C ARG A 75 46.40 21.78 27.64
N ALA A 76 47.39 21.23 26.93
CA ALA A 76 47.20 20.78 25.55
C ALA A 76 46.13 19.68 25.46
N TYR A 77 46.10 18.73 26.39
CA TYR A 77 45.07 17.69 26.45
C TYR A 77 43.66 18.26 26.68
N VAL A 78 43.51 19.20 27.63
CA VAL A 78 42.21 19.85 27.89
C VAL A 78 41.74 20.67 26.69
N VAL A 79 42.63 21.45 26.07
CA VAL A 79 42.32 22.22 24.86
C VAL A 79 41.92 21.28 23.72
N TRP A 80 42.66 20.19 23.52
CA TRP A 80 42.35 19.21 22.49
C TRP A 80 40.99 18.53 22.72
N LEU A 81 40.68 18.11 23.95
CA LEU A 81 39.38 17.55 24.29
C LEU A 81 38.24 18.56 24.10
N ALA A 82 38.47 19.83 24.42
CA ALA A 82 37.47 20.90 24.23
C ALA A 82 37.20 21.13 22.74
N LEU A 83 38.25 21.15 21.92
CA LEU A 83 38.13 21.23 20.46
C LEU A 83 37.45 19.99 19.89
N ALA A 84 37.76 18.78 20.40
CA ALA A 84 37.11 17.55 20.01
C ALA A 84 35.60 17.55 20.35
N ALA A 85 35.24 18.00 21.55
CA ALA A 85 33.85 18.12 21.98
C ALA A 85 33.10 19.14 21.10
N LEU A 86 33.64 20.35 20.93
CA LEU A 86 33.04 21.39 20.08
C LEU A 86 32.94 20.97 18.61
N GLY A 87 34.01 20.37 18.08
CA GLY A 87 34.06 19.86 16.72
C GLY A 87 33.10 18.70 16.48
N GLY A 88 32.74 17.94 17.51
CA GLY A 88 31.74 16.87 17.44
C GLY A 88 30.29 17.35 17.56
N VAL A 89 30.01 18.54 18.12
CA VAL A 89 28.64 19.08 18.20
C VAL A 89 28.08 19.37 16.80
N TYR A 90 28.88 19.97 15.92
CA TYR A 90 28.44 20.25 14.55
C TYR A 90 28.00 19.00 13.78
N PRO A 91 28.78 17.91 13.65
CA PRO A 91 28.35 16.69 12.98
C PRO A 91 27.21 15.98 13.72
N ALA A 92 27.07 16.12 15.05
CA ALA A 92 25.90 15.60 15.76
C ALA A 92 24.60 16.31 15.35
N ILE A 93 24.66 17.61 15.01
CA ILE A 93 23.49 18.37 14.57
C ILE A 93 23.28 18.23 13.06
N ALA A 94 24.34 18.40 12.28
CA ALA A 94 24.28 18.38 10.81
C ALA A 94 24.14 16.96 10.24
N GLY A 95 24.65 15.94 10.93
CA GLY A 95 24.53 14.53 10.57
C GLY A 95 23.36 13.83 11.27
N PHE A 96 22.41 14.58 11.84
CA PHE A 96 21.18 13.98 12.34
C PHE A 96 20.41 13.38 11.16
N PRO A 97 20.10 12.07 11.16
CA PRO A 97 19.48 11.40 10.03
C PRO A 97 17.98 11.70 10.04
N ARG A 98 17.60 12.87 9.49
CA ARG A 98 16.21 13.38 9.50
C ARG A 98 15.24 12.37 8.88
N ASP A 99 15.67 11.78 7.79
CA ASP A 99 14.93 10.82 6.98
C ASP A 99 14.72 9.48 7.71
N ALA A 100 15.59 9.15 8.68
CA ALA A 100 15.48 7.92 9.46
C ALA A 100 14.44 7.98 10.59
N PHE A 101 13.90 9.15 10.92
CA PHE A 101 12.90 9.29 11.99
C PHE A 101 11.63 9.95 11.45
N GLU A 102 10.49 9.31 11.68
CA GLU A 102 9.18 9.78 11.20
C GLU A 102 8.90 11.22 11.66
N ALA A 103 9.24 11.54 12.92
CA ALA A 103 9.01 12.86 13.49
C ALA A 103 9.86 13.99 12.85
N THR A 104 10.81 13.66 11.98
CA THR A 104 11.74 14.64 11.39
C THR A 104 11.90 14.54 9.88
N ALA A 105 11.32 13.54 9.23
CA ALA A 105 11.26 13.47 7.77
C ALA A 105 10.42 14.63 7.24
N GLU A 106 10.83 15.24 6.12
CA GLU A 106 10.13 16.40 5.54
C GLU A 106 8.81 15.97 4.90
N THR A 107 8.82 14.83 4.21
CA THR A 107 7.63 14.16 3.69
C THR A 107 7.74 12.66 3.91
N ALA A 108 6.63 11.97 3.73
CA ALA A 108 6.54 10.53 3.88
C ALA A 108 7.47 9.73 2.96
N TRP A 109 7.64 10.19 1.72
CA TRP A 109 8.50 9.57 0.73
C TRP A 109 10.00 9.68 1.07
N HIS A 110 10.37 10.72 1.84
CA HIS A 110 11.72 10.89 2.36
C HIS A 110 11.96 10.08 3.64
N TYR A 111 10.93 9.43 4.21
CA TYR A 111 11.13 8.60 5.38
C TYR A 111 11.78 7.26 4.97
N ASP A 112 13.08 7.13 5.21
CA ASP A 112 13.85 5.92 5.00
C ASP A 112 14.41 5.40 6.33
N PRO A 113 13.72 4.43 6.98
CA PRO A 113 14.10 3.96 8.30
C PRO A 113 15.45 3.24 8.27
N SER A 114 16.53 3.96 8.61
CA SER A 114 17.89 3.42 8.68
C SER A 114 18.42 3.30 10.12
N PRO A 115 18.32 2.11 10.76
CA PRO A 115 18.95 1.83 12.05
C PRO A 115 20.46 2.06 12.04
N ALA A 116 21.11 1.89 10.88
CA ALA A 116 22.54 2.12 10.71
C ALA A 116 22.89 3.61 10.83
N ALA A 117 22.14 4.49 10.15
CA ALA A 117 22.32 5.93 10.25
C ALA A 117 22.08 6.43 11.68
N ALA A 118 21.00 5.98 12.32
CA ALA A 118 20.71 6.29 13.72
C ALA A 118 21.81 5.78 14.69
N ALA A 119 22.35 4.58 14.47
CA ALA A 119 23.46 4.05 15.28
C ALA A 119 24.73 4.90 15.12
N MET A 120 25.08 5.31 13.89
CA MET A 120 26.24 6.17 13.64
C MET A 120 26.06 7.58 14.23
N TRP A 121 24.83 8.07 14.31
CA TRP A 121 24.51 9.31 15.01
C TRP A 121 24.72 9.18 16.52
N LEU A 122 24.24 8.09 17.12
CA LEU A 122 24.50 7.79 18.52
C LEU A 122 26.00 7.64 18.83
N VAL A 123 26.81 7.13 17.89
CA VAL A 123 28.28 7.10 18.03
C VAL A 123 28.81 8.52 18.23
N VAL A 124 28.45 9.48 17.36
CA VAL A 124 28.94 10.86 17.47
C VAL A 124 28.44 11.54 18.74
N CYS A 125 27.17 11.35 19.12
CA CYS A 125 26.64 11.86 20.39
C CYS A 125 27.41 11.29 21.60
N ALA A 126 27.68 9.98 21.62
CA ALA A 126 28.44 9.33 22.68
C ALA A 126 29.88 9.82 22.74
N VAL A 127 30.49 10.17 21.59
CA VAL A 127 31.82 10.78 21.53
C VAL A 127 31.83 12.16 22.18
N VAL A 128 30.89 13.03 21.81
CA VAL A 128 30.76 14.37 22.39
C VAL A 128 30.54 14.29 23.90
N LEU A 129 29.59 13.47 24.36
CA LEU A 129 29.29 13.30 25.79
C LEU A 129 30.46 12.66 26.55
N GLY A 130 31.18 11.73 25.93
CA GLY A 130 32.39 11.12 26.47
C GLY A 130 33.49 12.15 26.69
N CYS A 131 33.77 12.97 25.68
CA CYS A 131 34.74 14.06 25.76
C CYS A 131 34.36 15.11 26.82
N LEU A 132 33.09 15.53 26.88
CA LEU A 132 32.58 16.47 27.90
C LEU A 132 32.68 15.90 29.32
N SER A 133 32.39 14.60 29.50
CA SER A 133 32.50 13.93 30.81
C SER A 133 33.96 13.84 31.27
N MET A 134 34.89 13.56 30.35
CA MET A 134 36.32 13.58 30.63
C MET A 134 36.81 15.00 30.93
N LEU A 135 36.36 16.01 30.16
CA LEU A 135 36.65 17.42 30.41
C LEU A 135 36.17 17.86 31.79
N ALA A 136 34.93 17.56 32.17
CA ALA A 136 34.37 17.96 33.47
C ALA A 136 35.18 17.44 34.68
N SER A 137 36.05 16.45 34.46
CA SER A 137 36.85 15.86 35.51
C SER A 137 38.13 16.64 35.88
N VAL A 138 38.74 17.44 34.96
CA VAL A 138 40.05 18.21 34.90
C VAL A 138 41.15 17.97 35.98
N GLN A 139 41.02 17.02 36.89
CA GLN A 139 42.06 16.65 37.84
C GLN A 139 42.76 15.40 37.33
N PRO A 140 44.10 15.32 37.51
CA PRO A 140 44.85 14.16 37.08
C PRO A 140 44.26 12.93 37.76
N GLN A 141 43.72 12.02 36.94
CA GLN A 141 43.12 10.80 37.44
C GLN A 141 44.22 10.04 38.16
N ARG A 142 44.05 9.78 39.46
CA ARG A 142 44.91 8.78 40.09
C ARG A 142 44.48 7.44 39.52
N LEU A 143 45.40 6.72 38.86
CA LEU A 143 45.22 5.31 38.52
C LEU A 143 44.87 4.55 39.80
N THR A 144 43.58 4.46 40.09
CA THR A 144 43.05 3.56 41.10
C THR A 144 43.24 2.13 40.57
N PRO A 145 43.45 1.14 41.44
CA PRO A 145 43.57 -0.25 41.02
C PRO A 145 42.41 -0.61 40.08
N LEU A 146 42.70 -1.33 38.99
CA LEU A 146 41.79 -1.64 37.88
C LEU A 146 40.37 -2.05 38.36
N ARG A 147 40.30 -2.79 39.48
CA ARG A 147 39.05 -3.22 40.12
C ARG A 147 38.10 -2.07 40.50
N ARG A 148 38.59 -0.86 40.77
CA ARG A 148 37.78 0.32 41.14
C ARG A 148 37.36 1.17 39.94
N SER A 149 38.05 1.10 38.82
CA SER A 149 37.72 1.86 37.60
C SER A 149 36.82 1.07 36.63
N LEU A 150 36.79 -0.26 36.72
CA LEU A 150 35.93 -1.09 35.87
C LEU A 150 34.44 -0.71 35.97
N PRO A 151 33.81 -0.57 37.16
CA PRO A 151 32.38 -0.29 37.22
C PRO A 151 31.92 0.97 36.46
N PRO A 152 32.54 2.16 36.60
CA PRO A 152 32.13 3.34 35.83
C PRO A 152 32.41 3.24 34.33
N VAL A 153 33.46 2.55 33.90
CA VAL A 153 33.71 2.27 32.47
C VAL A 153 32.61 1.37 31.92
N THR A 154 32.31 0.26 32.61
CA THR A 154 31.23 -0.66 32.24
C THR A 154 29.89 0.06 32.18
N ALA A 155 29.62 0.98 33.11
CA ALA A 155 28.40 1.80 33.08
C ALA A 155 28.32 2.70 31.83
N GLY A 156 29.43 3.31 31.40
CA GLY A 156 29.47 4.11 30.16
C GLY A 156 29.23 3.27 28.90
N VAL A 157 29.89 2.11 28.80
CA VAL A 157 29.67 1.17 27.67
C VAL A 157 28.21 0.67 27.66
N LEU A 158 27.70 0.27 28.82
CA LEU A 158 26.33 -0.21 28.96
C LEU A 158 25.31 0.87 28.60
N ALA A 159 25.57 2.14 28.93
CA ALA A 159 24.69 3.24 28.54
C ALA A 159 24.58 3.36 27.01
N VAL A 160 25.69 3.26 26.27
CA VAL A 160 25.66 3.29 24.79
C VAL A 160 24.87 2.09 24.23
N VAL A 161 25.12 0.89 24.76
CA VAL A 161 24.41 -0.33 24.33
C VAL A 161 22.92 -0.24 24.61
N LEU A 162 22.52 0.22 25.81
CA LEU A 162 21.12 0.35 26.20
C LEU A 162 20.40 1.43 25.39
N VAL A 163 21.03 2.59 25.15
CA VAL A 163 20.43 3.65 24.33
C VAL A 163 20.29 3.20 22.87
N SER A 164 21.32 2.57 22.30
CA SER A 164 21.25 2.02 20.94
C SER A 164 20.17 0.94 20.81
N ALA A 165 20.07 0.02 21.79
CA ALA A 165 19.03 -1.00 21.82
C ALA A 165 17.63 -0.37 21.98
N LEU A 166 17.48 0.63 22.85
CA LEU A 166 16.21 1.32 23.08
C LEU A 166 15.76 2.07 21.82
N VAL A 167 16.63 2.84 21.19
CA VAL A 167 16.35 3.52 19.91
C VAL A 167 15.98 2.49 18.84
N GLY A 168 16.74 1.40 18.74
CA GLY A 168 16.45 0.31 17.80
C GLY A 168 15.12 -0.40 18.03
N VAL A 169 14.59 -0.44 19.25
CA VAL A 169 13.29 -1.07 19.56
C VAL A 169 12.13 -0.07 19.43
N THR A 170 12.35 1.19 19.81
CA THR A 170 11.27 2.20 19.92
C THR A 170 11.09 3.03 18.66
N ALA A 171 12.18 3.52 18.07
CA ALA A 171 12.13 4.27 16.81
C ALA A 171 12.10 3.33 15.60
N PHE A 172 12.58 2.10 15.78
CA PHE A 172 12.75 1.14 14.70
C PHE A 172 12.14 -0.25 15.00
N PRO A 173 10.84 -0.36 15.37
CA PRO A 173 10.20 -1.66 15.49
C PRO A 173 10.37 -2.45 14.19
N ARG A 174 10.73 -3.74 14.28
CA ARG A 174 10.96 -4.58 13.08
C ARG A 174 9.65 -4.89 12.36
N GLN A 175 8.56 -4.98 13.11
CA GLN A 175 7.23 -5.35 12.64
C GLN A 175 6.24 -4.58 13.50
N PRO A 176 5.82 -3.36 13.11
CA PRO A 176 4.62 -2.77 13.69
C PRO A 176 3.46 -3.71 13.36
N HIS A 177 3.03 -4.48 14.36
CA HIS A 177 1.89 -5.37 14.26
C HIS A 177 1.04 -5.21 15.52
N THR A 178 -0.18 -4.74 15.32
CA THR A 178 -1.23 -4.72 16.32
C THR A 178 -2.34 -5.64 15.83
N THR A 179 -2.91 -6.43 16.74
CA THR A 179 -4.09 -7.25 16.45
C THR A 179 -5.29 -6.69 17.20
N ALA A 180 -6.46 -6.76 16.58
CA ALA A 180 -7.70 -6.45 17.25
C ALA A 180 -8.08 -7.63 18.15
N ALA A 181 -8.67 -7.33 19.32
CA ALA A 181 -9.43 -8.36 20.02
C ALA A 181 -10.60 -8.81 19.14
N GLU A 182 -11.04 -10.07 19.26
CA GLU A 182 -12.31 -10.52 18.67
C GLU A 182 -13.41 -9.53 19.08
N GLY A 183 -13.84 -8.73 18.09
CA GLY A 183 -14.75 -7.62 18.29
C GLY A 183 -16.20 -8.09 18.28
N GLY A 184 -17.08 -7.30 18.91
CA GLY A 184 -18.52 -7.48 18.77
C GLY A 184 -18.99 -7.27 17.33
N ASP A 185 -20.29 -7.44 17.10
CA ASP A 185 -20.86 -7.39 15.75
C ASP A 185 -20.48 -6.11 14.98
N PRO A 186 -20.17 -6.21 13.69
CA PRO A 186 -19.81 -5.05 12.88
C PRO A 186 -20.99 -4.05 12.77
N PRO A 187 -20.71 -2.74 12.73
CA PRO A 187 -21.76 -1.75 12.53
C PRO A 187 -22.39 -1.92 11.15
N PRO A 188 -23.68 -1.60 10.96
CA PRO A 188 -24.27 -1.61 9.64
C PRO A 188 -23.63 -0.53 8.74
N VAL A 189 -23.69 -0.72 7.43
CA VAL A 189 -23.44 0.36 6.47
C VAL A 189 -24.48 1.45 6.70
N PRO A 190 -24.11 2.75 6.76
CA PRO A 190 -25.07 3.81 7.01
C PRO A 190 -26.09 3.93 5.86
N GLU A 191 -27.36 4.14 6.19
CA GLU A 191 -28.44 4.35 5.21
C GLU A 191 -28.33 5.72 4.51
N SER A 192 -27.74 6.70 5.21
CA SER A 192 -27.45 8.05 4.71
C SER A 192 -26.23 8.66 5.41
N VAL A 193 -25.65 9.71 4.81
CA VAL A 193 -24.51 10.44 5.39
C VAL A 193 -24.77 11.95 5.36
N SER A 194 -24.04 12.66 6.21
CA SER A 194 -24.41 14.03 6.57
C SER A 194 -23.22 14.94 6.86
N ARG A 195 -22.08 14.36 7.26
CA ARG A 195 -20.84 15.08 7.56
C ARG A 195 -19.63 14.16 7.46
N VAL A 196 -18.44 14.74 7.37
CA VAL A 196 -17.19 14.03 7.67
C VAL A 196 -17.15 13.77 9.18
N GLY A 197 -17.07 12.50 9.56
CA GLY A 197 -17.03 12.04 10.95
C GLY A 197 -15.61 11.97 11.50
N TRP A 198 -14.68 11.53 10.65
CA TRP A 198 -13.29 11.33 10.97
C TRP A 198 -12.42 11.42 9.71
N SER A 199 -11.14 11.67 9.90
CA SER A 199 -10.10 11.68 8.87
C SER A 199 -8.91 10.88 9.41
N TRP A 200 -8.30 10.07 8.54
CA TRP A 200 -7.15 9.25 8.83
C TRP A 200 -6.12 9.43 7.73
N ALA A 201 -4.87 9.65 8.14
CA ALA A 201 -3.72 9.67 7.26
C ALA A 201 -2.83 8.46 7.59
N PRO A 202 -2.23 7.81 6.57
CA PRO A 202 -1.35 6.69 6.82
C PRO A 202 -0.16 7.15 7.69
N PRO A 203 0.16 6.42 8.76
CA PRO A 203 1.39 6.64 9.50
C PRO A 203 2.58 6.57 8.54
N MET A 204 3.58 7.41 8.78
CA MET A 204 4.78 7.50 7.95
C MET A 204 4.45 7.90 6.50
N GLY A 205 3.26 8.50 6.28
CA GLY A 205 2.62 8.90 5.03
C GLY A 205 2.79 7.94 3.85
N THR A 206 2.84 6.64 4.17
CA THR A 206 2.97 5.60 3.17
C THR A 206 1.81 5.69 2.19
N ARG A 207 2.12 5.52 0.90
CA ARG A 207 1.11 5.51 -0.15
C ARG A 207 0.04 4.46 0.15
N ILE A 208 -1.21 4.89 0.02
CA ILE A 208 -2.38 4.01 -0.02
C ILE A 208 -2.47 3.46 -1.43
N ASP A 209 -2.38 2.14 -1.56
CA ASP A 209 -2.51 1.49 -2.86
C ASP A 209 -3.97 1.18 -3.17
N GLU A 210 -4.76 0.83 -2.14
CA GLU A 210 -6.18 0.51 -2.28
C GLU A 210 -6.90 0.70 -0.95
N VAL A 211 -8.19 1.06 -1.01
CA VAL A 211 -9.09 1.00 0.14
C VAL A 211 -10.22 0.02 -0.20
N ARG A 212 -10.57 -0.85 0.73
CA ARG A 212 -11.66 -1.82 0.58
C ARG A 212 -12.63 -1.75 1.75
N ALA A 213 -13.84 -2.25 1.54
CA ALA A 213 -14.73 -2.57 2.65
C ALA A 213 -14.14 -3.73 3.45
N GLY A 214 -13.79 -3.48 4.71
CA GLY A 214 -13.41 -4.52 5.68
C GLY A 214 -14.60 -4.93 6.53
N THR A 215 -14.35 -5.78 7.52
CA THR A 215 -15.45 -6.35 8.34
C THR A 215 -16.11 -5.33 9.28
N HIS A 216 -15.37 -4.34 9.79
CA HIS A 216 -15.88 -3.37 10.77
C HIS A 216 -15.68 -1.90 10.35
N GLY A 217 -15.32 -1.68 9.10
CA GLY A 217 -14.92 -0.38 8.57
C GLY A 217 -14.00 -0.60 7.37
N PRO A 218 -13.29 0.44 6.90
CA PRO A 218 -12.37 0.29 5.79
C PRO A 218 -11.15 -0.56 6.16
N LEU A 219 -10.71 -1.34 5.18
CA LEU A 219 -9.38 -1.93 5.12
C LEU A 219 -8.53 -1.10 4.16
N VAL A 220 -7.46 -0.52 4.65
CA VAL A 220 -6.52 0.29 3.88
C VAL A 220 -5.29 -0.58 3.54
N LEU A 221 -5.08 -0.85 2.26
CA LEU A 221 -3.89 -1.54 1.76
C LEU A 221 -2.82 -0.49 1.42
N LEU A 222 -1.64 -0.69 1.99
CA LEU A 222 -0.49 0.21 1.89
C LEU A 222 0.63 -0.51 1.14
N GLY A 223 1.55 0.26 0.55
CA GLY A 223 2.72 -0.30 -0.14
C GLY A 223 3.70 -1.09 0.75
N ASP A 224 3.46 -1.14 2.07
CA ASP A 224 4.24 -1.93 3.01
C ASP A 224 3.40 -2.78 3.98
N GLY A 225 2.09 -2.88 3.81
CA GLY A 225 1.24 -3.61 4.74
C GLY A 225 -0.24 -3.26 4.65
N ALA A 226 -0.98 -3.47 5.72
CA ALA A 226 -2.40 -3.14 5.77
C ALA A 226 -2.81 -2.62 7.14
N VAL A 227 -3.88 -1.82 7.15
CA VAL A 227 -4.48 -1.25 8.36
C VAL A 227 -5.99 -1.39 8.27
N SER A 228 -6.63 -1.90 9.32
CA SER A 228 -8.09 -1.85 9.45
C SER A 228 -8.50 -0.74 10.41
N LEU A 229 -9.46 0.07 9.97
CA LEU A 229 -10.03 1.16 10.75
C LEU A 229 -11.45 0.79 11.21
N ASP A 230 -11.84 1.30 12.38
CA ASP A 230 -13.23 1.30 12.79
C ASP A 230 -14.02 2.29 11.94
N GLY A 231 -15.06 1.83 11.26
CA GLY A 231 -15.79 2.69 10.33
C GLY A 231 -16.54 3.83 11.00
N ALA A 232 -16.93 3.70 12.27
CA ALA A 232 -17.66 4.75 12.96
C ALA A 232 -16.73 5.85 13.51
N THR A 233 -15.50 5.51 13.92
CA THR A 233 -14.59 6.45 14.60
C THR A 233 -13.33 6.79 13.82
N GLY A 234 -12.94 5.98 12.83
CA GLY A 234 -11.67 6.11 12.11
C GLY A 234 -10.45 5.64 12.93
N GLU A 235 -10.65 5.08 14.12
CA GLU A 235 -9.56 4.57 14.95
C GLU A 235 -8.99 3.27 14.37
N GLU A 236 -7.66 3.12 14.42
CA GLU A 236 -6.99 1.88 14.03
C GLU A 236 -7.40 0.74 14.96
N ARG A 237 -7.92 -0.34 14.37
CA ARG A 237 -8.27 -1.59 15.08
C ARG A 237 -7.11 -2.55 15.10
N TRP A 238 -6.47 -2.72 13.94
CA TRP A 238 -5.28 -3.53 13.77
C TRP A 238 -4.44 -2.98 12.61
N SER A 239 -3.13 -3.16 12.68
CA SER A 239 -2.20 -2.86 11.58
C SER A 239 -1.14 -3.92 11.49
N PHE A 240 -0.73 -4.26 10.27
CA PHE A 240 0.45 -5.06 10.01
C PHE A 240 1.30 -4.35 8.97
N ARG A 241 2.48 -3.91 9.36
CA ARG A 241 3.37 -3.07 8.53
C ARG A 241 4.75 -3.69 8.43
N ARG A 242 5.39 -3.55 7.26
CA ARG A 242 6.75 -4.04 6.94
C ARG A 242 7.59 -2.95 6.27
N PRO A 243 7.80 -1.79 6.94
CA PRO A 243 8.45 -0.63 6.33
C PRO A 243 9.92 -0.86 5.95
N ARG A 244 10.58 -1.89 6.50
CA ARG A 244 11.99 -2.23 6.21
C ARG A 244 12.19 -3.38 5.23
N ASP A 245 11.13 -4.12 4.90
CA ASP A 245 11.24 -5.22 3.93
C ASP A 245 11.06 -4.67 2.52
N ARG A 246 11.46 -5.36 1.44
CA ARG A 246 11.38 -4.82 0.06
C ARG A 246 10.57 -5.70 -0.87
N GLY A 247 10.37 -5.25 -2.11
CA GLY A 247 9.55 -5.96 -3.12
C GLY A 247 8.09 -6.09 -2.69
N ARG A 248 7.64 -5.22 -1.78
CA ARG A 248 6.40 -5.42 -1.05
C ARG A 248 5.21 -5.29 -1.97
N SER A 249 4.24 -6.15 -1.73
CA SER A 249 2.96 -6.12 -2.40
C SER A 249 1.90 -6.66 -1.45
N VAL A 250 0.74 -6.00 -1.46
CA VAL A 250 -0.33 -6.28 -0.53
C VAL A 250 -1.60 -6.54 -1.32
N TRP A 251 -2.28 -7.60 -0.92
CA TRP A 251 -3.56 -8.01 -1.50
C TRP A 251 -4.54 -8.38 -0.40
N ALA A 252 -5.81 -8.33 -0.70
CA ALA A 252 -6.85 -8.82 0.18
C ALA A 252 -7.86 -9.66 -0.60
N ASP A 253 -8.55 -10.52 0.12
CA ASP A 253 -9.84 -11.09 -0.28
C ASP A 253 -10.87 -10.85 0.83
N ASP A 254 -12.02 -11.52 0.77
CA ASP A 254 -13.12 -11.31 1.71
C ASP A 254 -12.82 -11.79 3.14
N ALA A 255 -11.77 -12.61 3.32
CA ALA A 255 -11.44 -13.25 4.60
C ALA A 255 -9.99 -13.00 5.04
N HIS A 256 -9.08 -12.67 4.12
CA HIS A 256 -7.66 -12.60 4.38
C HIS A 256 -7.00 -11.37 3.78
N VAL A 257 -5.91 -10.95 4.43
CA VAL A 257 -4.93 -10.03 3.87
C VAL A 257 -3.63 -10.77 3.65
N TYR A 258 -3.00 -10.50 2.53
CA TYR A 258 -1.75 -11.11 2.14
C TYR A 258 -0.69 -10.04 1.97
N VAL A 259 0.42 -10.17 2.71
CA VAL A 259 1.56 -9.25 2.61
C VAL A 259 2.75 -10.06 2.12
N HIS A 260 3.18 -9.80 0.89
CA HIS A 260 4.29 -10.47 0.24
C HIS A 260 5.51 -9.56 0.20
N TYR A 261 6.64 -10.03 0.69
CA TYR A 261 7.84 -9.20 0.89
C TYR A 261 9.12 -10.02 0.88
N VAL A 262 10.23 -9.36 0.62
CA VAL A 262 11.60 -9.90 0.78
C VAL A 262 12.17 -9.36 2.09
N HIS A 263 12.70 -10.26 2.91
CA HIS A 263 13.34 -9.87 4.17
C HIS A 263 14.64 -9.10 3.91
N GLY A 264 14.73 -7.90 4.48
CA GLY A 264 15.94 -7.09 4.51
C GLY A 264 16.10 -6.07 3.38
N ASP A 265 17.23 -5.36 3.44
CA ASP A 265 17.50 -4.20 2.59
C ASP A 265 18.24 -4.66 1.32
N VAL A 266 17.51 -4.82 0.20
CA VAL A 266 18.11 -4.89 -1.15
C VAL A 266 18.51 -3.46 -1.56
N PRO A 267 19.54 -3.20 -2.39
CA PRO A 267 19.86 -1.85 -2.84
C PRO A 267 18.68 -1.12 -3.52
N GLU A 268 18.58 0.20 -3.33
CA GLU A 268 17.56 1.02 -4.00
C GLU A 268 17.75 1.00 -5.52
N GLY A 269 16.64 0.92 -6.27
CA GLY A 269 16.67 0.79 -7.73
C GLY A 269 16.95 -0.62 -8.26
N THR A 270 17.22 -1.61 -7.39
CA THR A 270 17.35 -3.01 -7.81
C THR A 270 16.07 -3.77 -7.50
N GLU A 271 15.29 -4.13 -8.51
CA GLU A 271 14.16 -5.03 -8.33
C GLU A 271 14.68 -6.37 -7.77
N PRO A 272 14.14 -6.90 -6.66
CA PRO A 272 14.69 -8.08 -6.01
C PRO A 272 14.65 -9.29 -6.93
N GLY A 273 15.78 -9.70 -7.53
CA GLY A 273 15.85 -10.79 -8.52
C GLY A 273 15.96 -10.31 -9.99
N ALA A 274 16.25 -9.03 -10.23
CA ALA A 274 16.53 -8.48 -11.57
C ALA A 274 17.72 -9.14 -12.28
N ASP A 275 18.68 -9.67 -11.53
CA ASP A 275 19.83 -10.43 -12.03
C ASP A 275 19.48 -11.90 -12.37
N GLY A 276 18.23 -12.30 -12.13
CA GLY A 276 17.75 -13.67 -12.31
C GLY A 276 18.18 -14.63 -11.21
N GLU A 277 18.84 -14.14 -10.16
CA GLU A 277 19.11 -14.95 -8.97
C GLU A 277 17.81 -15.12 -8.16
N PRO A 278 17.59 -16.32 -7.60
CA PRO A 278 16.38 -16.58 -6.85
C PRO A 278 16.47 -15.89 -5.47
N VAL A 279 15.41 -15.20 -5.08
CA VAL A 279 15.29 -14.43 -3.84
C VAL A 279 14.34 -15.14 -2.88
N GLU A 280 14.61 -15.09 -1.58
CA GLU A 280 13.70 -15.58 -0.54
C GLU A 280 12.56 -14.59 -0.34
N TRP A 281 11.37 -14.97 -0.80
CA TRP A 281 10.13 -14.23 -0.64
C TRP A 281 9.32 -14.82 0.50
N THR A 282 8.76 -13.96 1.33
CA THR A 282 7.85 -14.34 2.41
C THR A 282 6.46 -13.79 2.12
N THR A 283 5.43 -14.61 2.31
CA THR A 283 4.02 -14.21 2.30
C THR A 283 3.45 -14.43 3.69
N ALA A 284 3.04 -13.35 4.35
CA ALA A 284 2.21 -13.40 5.55
C ALA A 284 0.73 -13.42 5.13
N VAL A 285 -0.03 -14.37 5.68
CA VAL A 285 -1.48 -14.48 5.54
C VAL A 285 -2.09 -14.06 6.87
N LEU A 286 -2.99 -13.07 6.81
CA LEU A 286 -3.63 -12.49 7.97
C LEU A 286 -5.14 -12.67 7.89
N ASP A 287 -5.79 -12.88 9.03
CA ASP A 287 -7.23 -12.77 9.15
C ASP A 287 -7.65 -11.29 8.98
N ILE A 288 -8.60 -11.03 8.08
CA ILE A 288 -9.02 -9.66 7.73
C ILE A 288 -9.72 -8.93 8.90
N ALA A 289 -10.35 -9.66 9.82
CA ALA A 289 -11.13 -9.07 10.91
C ALA A 289 -10.25 -8.65 12.09
N THR A 290 -9.23 -9.45 12.39
CA THR A 290 -8.39 -9.32 13.59
C THR A 290 -6.97 -8.87 13.28
N GLY A 291 -6.50 -9.06 12.05
CA GLY A 291 -5.11 -8.89 11.68
C GLY A 291 -4.19 -9.97 12.25
N GLU A 292 -4.70 -11.07 12.82
CA GLU A 292 -3.86 -12.17 13.30
C GLU A 292 -3.17 -12.88 12.12
N VAL A 293 -1.88 -13.17 12.25
CA VAL A 293 -1.14 -13.94 11.23
C VAL A 293 -1.54 -15.41 11.36
N THR A 294 -2.33 -15.89 10.40
CA THR A 294 -2.80 -17.28 10.32
C THR A 294 -1.80 -18.19 9.60
N GLY A 295 -0.93 -17.63 8.77
CA GLY A 295 0.14 -18.34 8.06
C GLY A 295 1.31 -17.43 7.67
N GLU A 296 2.52 -17.99 7.61
CA GLU A 296 3.71 -17.31 7.07
C GLU A 296 4.51 -18.31 6.25
N HIS A 297 4.72 -18.01 4.97
CA HIS A 297 5.30 -18.93 4.00
C HIS A 297 6.52 -18.29 3.34
N THR A 298 7.68 -18.96 3.41
CA THR A 298 8.92 -18.46 2.79
C THR A 298 9.39 -19.40 1.69
N VAL A 299 9.60 -18.85 0.50
CA VAL A 299 9.92 -19.58 -0.73
C VAL A 299 11.03 -18.87 -1.50
N LEU A 300 11.99 -19.66 -1.99
CA LEU A 300 13.03 -19.20 -2.93
C LEU A 300 12.41 -19.09 -4.34
N GLN A 301 12.18 -17.88 -4.81
CA GLN A 301 11.52 -17.59 -6.09
C GLN A 301 12.43 -16.80 -7.02
N ARG A 302 12.45 -17.16 -8.30
CA ARG A 302 13.09 -16.38 -9.37
C ARG A 302 12.05 -15.42 -9.96
N ASN A 303 12.43 -14.15 -10.15
CA ASN A 303 11.57 -13.15 -10.81
C ASN A 303 11.18 -13.56 -12.22
N GLY A 304 10.02 -13.09 -12.68
CA GLY A 304 9.49 -13.37 -14.02
C GLY A 304 8.28 -14.30 -14.05
N TRP A 305 7.51 -14.38 -12.97
CA TRP A 305 6.20 -15.00 -13.04
C TRP A 305 5.18 -14.02 -13.64
N GLY A 306 4.16 -14.56 -14.32
CA GLY A 306 3.11 -13.77 -14.95
C GLY A 306 2.34 -12.89 -13.95
N GLY A 307 1.44 -12.04 -14.47
CA GLY A 307 0.66 -11.12 -13.65
C GLY A 307 -0.06 -11.87 -12.53
N LEU A 308 0.15 -11.46 -11.27
CA LEU A 308 -0.61 -12.01 -10.17
C LEU A 308 -2.07 -11.60 -10.33
N VAL A 309 -2.98 -12.56 -10.16
CA VAL A 309 -4.42 -12.32 -10.27
C VAL A 309 -5.13 -12.48 -8.93
N ALA A 310 -4.78 -13.52 -8.17
CA ALA A 310 -5.41 -13.80 -6.88
C ALA A 310 -4.46 -14.54 -5.94
N MET A 311 -4.75 -14.47 -4.63
CA MET A 311 -4.07 -15.26 -3.60
C MET A 311 -5.10 -15.98 -2.73
N THR A 312 -4.73 -17.17 -2.29
CA THR A 312 -5.45 -18.01 -1.32
C THR A 312 -4.48 -18.35 -0.19
N PRO A 313 -4.95 -18.83 0.98
CA PRO A 313 -4.05 -19.22 2.07
C PRO A 313 -3.02 -20.30 1.66
N GLU A 314 -3.33 -21.11 0.64
CA GLU A 314 -2.45 -22.18 0.18
C GLU A 314 -1.67 -21.83 -1.10
N ALA A 315 -2.18 -20.89 -1.91
CA ALA A 315 -1.71 -20.70 -3.28
C ALA A 315 -1.66 -19.24 -3.75
N ARG A 316 -0.62 -18.95 -4.53
CA ARG A 316 -0.51 -17.77 -5.39
C ARG A 316 -1.03 -18.13 -6.79
N ILE A 317 -1.98 -17.35 -7.33
CA ILE A 317 -2.62 -17.61 -8.62
C ILE A 317 -2.30 -16.50 -9.61
N GLY A 318 -1.73 -16.86 -10.75
CA GLY A 318 -1.21 -15.91 -11.73
C GLY A 318 -1.57 -16.32 -13.13
N LEU A 319 -1.58 -15.32 -14.00
CA LEU A 319 -1.87 -15.48 -15.41
C LEU A 319 -0.56 -15.55 -16.18
N VAL A 320 -0.29 -16.72 -16.77
CA VAL A 320 0.93 -17.02 -17.52
C VAL A 320 0.57 -17.19 -19.00
N ARG A 321 1.29 -16.48 -19.87
CA ARG A 321 1.20 -16.70 -21.32
C ARG A 321 2.02 -17.95 -21.68
N THR A 322 1.39 -18.95 -22.30
CA THR A 322 2.01 -20.25 -22.55
C THR A 322 2.69 -20.34 -23.92
N ASP A 323 2.33 -19.49 -24.87
CA ASP A 323 2.90 -19.47 -26.22
C ASP A 323 2.94 -18.05 -26.83
N LEU A 324 3.63 -17.93 -27.97
CA LEU A 324 3.62 -16.70 -28.80
C LEU A 324 2.26 -16.44 -29.48
N GLY A 325 1.33 -17.40 -29.44
CA GLY A 325 0.00 -17.34 -30.04
C GLY A 325 -1.05 -16.65 -29.17
N GLY A 326 -0.72 -16.37 -27.91
CA GLY A 326 -1.63 -15.70 -26.96
C GLY A 326 -2.48 -16.66 -26.15
N SER A 327 -2.17 -17.96 -26.13
CA SER A 327 -2.74 -18.90 -25.18
C SER A 327 -2.34 -18.48 -23.77
N LEU A 328 -3.31 -18.48 -22.87
CA LEU A 328 -3.14 -18.05 -21.49
C LEU A 328 -3.61 -19.13 -20.56
N ALA A 329 -2.78 -19.38 -19.56
CA ALA A 329 -3.08 -20.29 -18.49
C ALA A 329 -3.14 -19.53 -17.17
N LEU A 330 -4.15 -19.84 -16.37
CA LEU A 330 -4.11 -19.57 -14.95
C LEU A 330 -3.28 -20.67 -14.30
N THR A 331 -2.37 -20.29 -13.43
CA THR A 331 -1.52 -21.23 -12.71
C THR A 331 -1.57 -20.90 -11.22
N ALA A 332 -1.89 -21.90 -10.41
CA ALA A 332 -1.76 -21.83 -8.97
C ALA A 332 -0.46 -22.49 -8.52
N ARG A 333 0.28 -21.81 -7.66
CA ARG A 333 1.51 -22.33 -7.06
C ARG A 333 1.42 -22.27 -5.55
N SER A 334 1.89 -23.32 -4.89
CA SER A 334 1.89 -23.39 -3.43
C SER A 334 2.73 -22.26 -2.83
N LEU A 335 2.22 -21.63 -1.77
CA LEU A 335 2.97 -20.64 -1.00
C LEU A 335 4.17 -21.28 -0.27
N ASP A 336 4.10 -22.56 0.07
CA ASP A 336 5.18 -23.33 0.73
C ASP A 336 6.34 -23.72 -0.19
N GLY A 337 6.34 -23.24 -1.45
CA GLY A 337 7.34 -23.62 -2.45
C GLY A 337 7.14 -25.05 -3.01
N GLY A 338 6.00 -25.68 -2.74
CA GLY A 338 5.67 -27.07 -3.13
C GLY A 338 5.47 -27.33 -4.63
N GLY A 339 5.70 -26.34 -5.50
CA GLY A 339 5.48 -26.46 -6.94
C GLY A 339 4.12 -25.93 -7.40
N GLU A 340 3.79 -26.19 -8.66
CA GLU A 340 2.46 -25.92 -9.22
C GLU A 340 1.42 -26.84 -8.59
N LEU A 341 0.30 -26.27 -8.14
CA LEU A 341 -0.83 -27.02 -7.59
C LEU A 341 -1.79 -27.42 -8.71
N TRP A 342 -2.11 -26.45 -9.57
CA TRP A 342 -2.92 -26.65 -10.76
C TRP A 342 -2.55 -25.63 -11.83
N SER A 343 -2.84 -25.96 -13.08
CA SER A 343 -2.74 -25.05 -14.21
C SER A 343 -3.92 -25.31 -15.16
N ARG A 344 -4.56 -24.24 -15.61
CA ARG A 344 -5.71 -24.27 -16.51
C ARG A 344 -5.48 -23.32 -17.66
N THR A 345 -5.38 -23.84 -18.87
CA THR A 345 -5.50 -23.04 -20.09
C THR A 345 -6.93 -22.50 -20.19
N LEU A 346 -7.09 -21.19 -20.16
CA LEU A 346 -8.39 -20.53 -20.28
C LEU A 346 -8.91 -20.61 -21.71
N VAL A 347 -8.00 -20.37 -22.66
CA VAL A 347 -8.29 -20.38 -24.08
C VAL A 347 -7.13 -21.00 -24.84
N GLU A 348 -7.42 -22.03 -25.62
CA GLU A 348 -6.48 -22.60 -26.58
C GLU A 348 -6.56 -21.79 -27.88
N ALA A 349 -5.43 -21.21 -28.29
CA ALA A 349 -5.31 -20.62 -29.62
C ALA A 349 -5.19 -21.75 -30.65
N ASP A 350 -6.25 -21.97 -31.43
CA ASP A 350 -6.22 -22.87 -32.59
C ASP A 350 -5.70 -22.15 -33.85
N ASP A 351 -5.09 -22.91 -34.78
CA ASP A 351 -4.60 -22.41 -36.07
C ASP A 351 -5.70 -21.60 -36.81
N GLY A 352 -5.54 -20.27 -36.86
CA GLY A 352 -6.42 -19.35 -37.58
C GLY A 352 -7.48 -18.63 -36.73
N ARG A 353 -7.41 -18.68 -35.39
CA ARG A 353 -8.22 -17.86 -34.49
C ARG A 353 -7.34 -17.02 -33.56
N ALA A 354 -7.68 -15.75 -33.43
CA ALA A 354 -7.10 -14.86 -32.43
C ALA A 354 -8.03 -14.81 -31.21
N CYS A 355 -7.51 -15.16 -30.04
CA CYS A 355 -8.23 -15.09 -28.78
C CYS A 355 -7.60 -14.06 -27.84
N ARG A 356 -8.44 -13.35 -27.09
CA ARG A 356 -8.08 -12.31 -26.12
C ARG A 356 -8.97 -12.42 -24.90
N HIS A 357 -8.59 -11.79 -23.80
CA HIS A 357 -9.33 -11.80 -22.54
C HIS A 357 -9.22 -10.46 -21.84
N GLU A 358 -10.14 -10.22 -20.92
CA GLU A 358 -10.00 -9.21 -19.88
C GLU A 358 -9.30 -9.79 -18.66
N ASP A 359 -8.77 -8.90 -17.82
CA ASP A 359 -8.15 -9.29 -16.56
C ASP A 359 -9.19 -10.00 -15.67
N PRO A 360 -8.85 -11.16 -15.06
CA PRO A 360 -9.83 -11.89 -14.28
C PRO A 360 -10.20 -11.16 -12.99
N LEU A 361 -11.48 -11.21 -12.63
CA LEU A 361 -12.06 -10.63 -11.43
C LEU A 361 -12.38 -11.73 -10.41
N ARG A 362 -12.21 -11.43 -9.13
CA ARG A 362 -12.53 -12.38 -8.05
C ARG A 362 -13.95 -12.15 -7.51
N TYR A 363 -14.68 -13.25 -7.33
CA TYR A 363 -16.00 -13.31 -6.72
C TYR A 363 -16.00 -14.45 -5.69
N GLY A 364 -15.71 -14.16 -4.43
CA GLY A 364 -15.54 -15.18 -3.39
C GLY A 364 -14.44 -16.18 -3.75
N ASP A 365 -14.80 -17.46 -3.85
CA ASP A 365 -13.91 -18.57 -4.21
C ASP A 365 -13.76 -18.79 -5.73
N LEU A 366 -14.36 -17.91 -6.54
CA LEU A 366 -14.34 -17.99 -8.00
C LEU A 366 -13.50 -16.88 -8.60
N LEU A 367 -12.77 -17.23 -9.66
CA LEU A 367 -12.14 -16.30 -10.57
C LEU A 367 -12.92 -16.25 -11.89
N VAL A 368 -13.46 -15.10 -12.21
CA VAL A 368 -14.29 -14.87 -13.39
C VAL A 368 -13.48 -14.13 -14.43
N THR A 369 -13.40 -14.67 -15.63
CA THR A 369 -12.70 -14.02 -16.76
C THR A 369 -13.61 -13.95 -17.96
N LEU A 370 -13.58 -12.80 -18.64
CA LEU A 370 -14.21 -12.60 -19.93
C LEU A 370 -13.17 -12.85 -21.01
N HIS A 371 -13.50 -13.69 -22.00
CA HIS A 371 -12.63 -13.93 -23.15
C HIS A 371 -13.41 -13.98 -24.45
N GLY A 372 -12.71 -13.68 -25.53
CA GLY A 372 -13.26 -13.57 -26.88
C GLY A 372 -12.33 -14.20 -27.89
N CYS A 373 -12.90 -14.79 -28.94
CA CYS A 373 -12.16 -15.39 -30.03
C CYS A 373 -12.79 -15.04 -31.38
N ALA A 374 -11.97 -14.49 -32.30
CA ALA A 374 -12.38 -14.19 -33.67
C ALA A 374 -11.45 -14.88 -34.68
N PRO A 375 -11.89 -15.11 -35.93
CA PRO A 375 -11.00 -15.55 -37.00
C PRO A 375 -9.82 -14.59 -37.13
N GLU A 376 -8.60 -15.13 -37.16
CA GLU A 376 -7.38 -14.35 -37.28
C GLU A 376 -7.38 -13.64 -38.63
N ARG A 377 -7.58 -12.32 -38.64
CA ARG A 377 -7.16 -11.54 -39.80
C ARG A 377 -5.64 -11.58 -39.81
N GLN A 378 -5.03 -11.78 -40.98
CA GLN A 378 -3.63 -11.44 -41.21
C GLN A 378 -3.44 -9.95 -40.93
N SER A 379 -3.34 -9.58 -39.65
CA SER A 379 -3.01 -8.25 -39.19
C SER A 379 -1.57 -8.02 -39.59
N ARG A 380 -1.37 -7.47 -40.79
CA ARG A 380 -0.13 -6.82 -41.24
C ARG A 380 0.14 -5.52 -40.48
N ILE A 381 -0.34 -5.42 -39.25
CA ILE A 381 -0.11 -4.26 -38.38
C ILE A 381 1.16 -4.61 -37.63
N GLY A 382 2.22 -3.87 -37.95
CA GLY A 382 3.56 -4.15 -37.48
C GLY A 382 3.65 -4.20 -35.97
N ASP A 383 4.32 -5.24 -35.49
CA ASP A 383 5.39 -5.20 -34.48
C ASP A 383 5.34 -3.99 -33.51
N HIS A 384 5.02 -4.27 -32.24
CA HIS A 384 5.47 -3.58 -31.00
C HIS A 384 4.42 -3.08 -29.97
N SER A 385 3.28 -3.74 -29.79
CA SER A 385 2.65 -3.70 -28.45
C SER A 385 2.21 -5.10 -28.03
N ASP A 386 2.87 -5.66 -27.02
CA ASP A 386 2.67 -7.02 -26.50
C ASP A 386 1.29 -7.27 -25.84
N TYR A 387 0.42 -6.25 -25.83
CA TYR A 387 -0.93 -6.29 -25.26
C TYR A 387 -1.94 -5.72 -26.26
N GLU A 388 -2.51 -6.58 -27.11
CA GLU A 388 -3.75 -6.25 -27.81
C GLU A 388 -4.93 -6.50 -26.86
N SER A 389 -5.70 -5.45 -26.53
CA SER A 389 -6.82 -5.57 -25.60
C SER A 389 -7.95 -6.46 -26.15
N PHE A 390 -8.80 -7.02 -25.28
CA PHE A 390 -9.97 -7.78 -25.68
C PHE A 390 -10.92 -6.99 -26.61
N PHE A 391 -11.04 -5.67 -26.39
CA PHE A 391 -11.78 -4.75 -27.26
C PHE A 391 -11.33 -4.78 -28.72
N SER A 392 -10.05 -5.04 -28.99
CA SER A 392 -9.51 -5.07 -30.36
C SER A 392 -10.21 -6.11 -31.25
N LEU A 393 -10.75 -7.20 -30.68
CA LEU A 393 -11.46 -8.25 -31.42
C LEU A 393 -12.74 -7.74 -32.12
N PHE A 394 -13.38 -6.71 -31.56
CA PHE A 394 -14.67 -6.20 -32.02
C PHE A 394 -14.53 -5.15 -33.15
N THR A 395 -13.32 -4.62 -33.35
CA THR A 395 -13.04 -3.63 -34.41
C THR A 395 -12.99 -4.24 -35.82
N GLY A 396 -12.81 -5.57 -35.93
CA GLY A 396 -12.49 -6.26 -37.18
C GLY A 396 -13.66 -6.53 -38.12
N GLY A 397 -14.90 -6.16 -37.77
CA GLY A 397 -16.11 -6.53 -38.52
C GLY A 397 -16.30 -8.05 -38.63
N ASN A 398 -15.67 -8.80 -37.73
CA ASN A 398 -15.82 -10.25 -37.62
C ASN A 398 -16.87 -10.56 -36.56
N ARG A 399 -17.46 -11.75 -36.66
CA ARG A 399 -18.22 -12.33 -35.56
C ARG A 399 -17.22 -12.74 -34.48
N VAL A 400 -17.48 -12.35 -33.23
CA VAL A 400 -16.64 -12.70 -32.07
C VAL A 400 -17.41 -13.71 -31.22
N GLU A 401 -16.78 -14.84 -30.91
CA GLU A 401 -17.31 -15.75 -29.89
C GLU A 401 -16.83 -15.27 -28.54
N VAL A 402 -17.75 -14.92 -27.65
CA VAL A 402 -17.47 -14.38 -26.33
C VAL A 402 -17.88 -15.41 -25.29
N ALA A 403 -17.11 -15.55 -24.22
CA ALA A 403 -17.52 -16.32 -23.07
C ALA A 403 -17.02 -15.72 -21.76
N VAL A 404 -17.85 -15.88 -20.73
CA VAL A 404 -17.51 -15.62 -19.34
C VAL A 404 -17.30 -16.99 -18.70
N THR A 405 -16.13 -17.19 -18.10
CA THR A 405 -15.78 -18.44 -17.43
C THR A 405 -15.46 -18.16 -15.97
N ALA A 406 -16.08 -18.91 -15.07
CA ALA A 406 -15.69 -18.96 -13.67
C ALA A 406 -14.83 -20.20 -13.39
N VAL A 407 -13.70 -19.97 -12.74
CA VAL A 407 -12.74 -20.98 -12.32
C VAL A 407 -12.69 -21.01 -10.81
N ASP A 408 -12.79 -22.21 -10.24
CA ASP A 408 -12.63 -22.43 -8.81
C ASP A 408 -11.17 -22.18 -8.40
N LEU A 409 -10.95 -21.28 -7.44
CA LEU A 409 -9.60 -20.84 -7.05
C LEU A 409 -8.78 -21.97 -6.41
N THR A 410 -9.42 -22.95 -5.75
CA THR A 410 -8.73 -24.02 -5.04
C THR A 410 -8.27 -25.12 -5.99
N THR A 411 -9.11 -25.49 -6.95
CA THR A 411 -8.94 -26.67 -7.82
C THR A 411 -8.47 -26.32 -9.23
N GLY A 412 -8.73 -25.10 -9.70
CA GLY A 412 -8.53 -24.70 -11.09
C GLY A 412 -9.56 -25.32 -12.05
N GLU A 413 -10.61 -25.96 -11.54
CA GLU A 413 -11.69 -26.50 -12.38
C GLU A 413 -12.64 -25.38 -12.81
N GLU A 414 -13.23 -25.51 -13.99
CA GLU A 414 -14.29 -24.60 -14.43
C GLU A 414 -15.56 -24.95 -13.68
N SER A 415 -16.05 -24.01 -12.89
CA SER A 415 -17.31 -24.15 -12.17
C SER A 415 -18.47 -24.01 -13.14
N TRP A 416 -18.42 -22.98 -13.99
CA TRP A 416 -19.41 -22.74 -15.03
C TRP A 416 -18.82 -21.87 -16.17
N ARG A 417 -19.50 -21.91 -17.32
CA ARG A 417 -19.19 -21.09 -18.49
C ARG A 417 -20.46 -20.63 -19.19
N HIS A 418 -20.52 -19.34 -19.50
CA HIS A 418 -21.58 -18.74 -20.31
C HIS A 418 -20.99 -18.20 -21.61
N ALA A 419 -21.46 -18.68 -22.76
CA ALA A 419 -20.92 -18.32 -24.07
C ALA A 419 -22.00 -17.82 -25.02
N TRP A 420 -21.65 -16.80 -25.81
CA TRP A 420 -22.49 -16.25 -26.87
C TRP A 420 -21.64 -15.79 -28.05
N ALA A 421 -22.31 -15.33 -29.10
CA ALA A 421 -21.64 -14.78 -30.26
C ALA A 421 -22.11 -13.36 -30.48
N ALA A 422 -21.16 -12.44 -30.54
CA ALA A 422 -21.39 -11.05 -30.90
C ALA A 422 -21.34 -10.89 -32.42
N ALA A 423 -22.35 -10.22 -33.00
CA ALA A 423 -22.39 -9.95 -34.43
C ALA A 423 -21.34 -8.90 -34.85
N PRO A 424 -20.94 -8.87 -36.13
CA PRO A 424 -20.09 -7.81 -36.65
C PRO A 424 -20.64 -6.41 -36.37
N GLY A 425 -19.82 -5.56 -35.76
CA GLY A 425 -20.18 -4.17 -35.44
C GLY A 425 -20.81 -3.99 -34.07
N GLU A 426 -21.02 -5.08 -33.33
CA GLU A 426 -21.33 -5.00 -31.90
C GLU A 426 -20.10 -4.55 -31.10
N THR A 427 -20.31 -3.84 -30.00
CA THR A 427 -19.25 -3.44 -29.06
C THR A 427 -18.84 -4.58 -28.17
N ALA A 428 -17.61 -4.53 -27.65
CA ALA A 428 -17.15 -5.49 -26.67
C ALA A 428 -18.00 -5.37 -25.38
N PRO A 429 -18.42 -6.49 -24.78
CA PRO A 429 -19.01 -6.48 -23.46
C PRO A 429 -17.94 -6.10 -22.43
N GLU A 430 -18.28 -5.23 -21.49
CA GLU A 430 -17.37 -4.76 -20.45
C GLU A 430 -17.90 -5.17 -19.07
N PRO A 431 -17.09 -5.84 -18.23
CA PRO A 431 -17.49 -6.12 -16.85
C PRO A 431 -17.61 -4.81 -16.09
N VAL A 432 -18.78 -4.59 -15.47
CA VAL A 432 -19.07 -3.37 -14.74
C VAL A 432 -18.77 -3.55 -13.27
N GLY A 433 -18.11 -2.55 -12.70
CA GLY A 433 -17.83 -2.46 -11.28
C GLY A 433 -16.58 -3.23 -10.86
N ARG A 434 -15.77 -2.59 -10.02
CA ARG A 434 -14.86 -3.32 -9.13
C ARG A 434 -15.70 -4.06 -8.09
N PRO A 435 -15.23 -5.20 -7.55
CA PRO A 435 -15.96 -5.96 -6.55
C PRO A 435 -16.00 -5.18 -5.22
N HIS A 436 -16.92 -4.23 -5.14
CA HIS A 436 -17.35 -3.60 -3.90
C HIS A 436 -18.85 -3.85 -3.76
N PRO A 437 -19.28 -5.09 -3.48
CA PRO A 437 -20.66 -5.35 -3.10
C PRO A 437 -20.86 -4.73 -1.70
N ALA A 438 -21.06 -3.42 -1.65
CA ALA A 438 -21.65 -2.79 -0.48
C ALA A 438 -23.14 -3.14 -0.49
N GLY A 439 -23.48 -4.36 -0.10
CA GLY A 439 -24.84 -4.87 -0.15
C GLY A 439 -25.00 -6.26 0.46
N ASP A 440 -26.16 -6.53 1.06
CA ASP A 440 -26.50 -7.82 1.67
C ASP A 440 -26.85 -8.91 0.62
N GLY A 441 -26.94 -8.54 -0.66
CA GLY A 441 -27.27 -9.45 -1.75
C GLY A 441 -26.09 -10.30 -2.22
N THR A 442 -26.37 -11.47 -2.79
CA THR A 442 -25.33 -12.28 -3.42
C THR A 442 -24.73 -11.53 -4.61
N PRO A 443 -23.38 -11.50 -4.76
CA PRO A 443 -22.72 -10.86 -5.89
C PRO A 443 -23.20 -11.37 -7.24
N VAL A 444 -23.19 -10.49 -8.24
CA VAL A 444 -23.50 -10.81 -9.63
C VAL A 444 -22.44 -10.20 -10.53
N ILE A 445 -22.33 -10.74 -11.74
CA ILE A 445 -21.46 -10.20 -12.80
C ILE A 445 -22.35 -9.42 -13.75
N ALA A 446 -22.17 -8.11 -13.81
CA ALA A 446 -22.80 -7.25 -14.81
C ALA A 446 -21.86 -7.03 -15.98
N LEU A 447 -22.39 -7.16 -17.19
CA LEU A 447 -21.69 -6.90 -18.44
C LEU A 447 -22.49 -5.90 -19.25
N GLU A 448 -21.89 -4.74 -19.54
CA GLU A 448 -22.48 -3.71 -20.38
C GLU A 448 -22.03 -3.89 -21.83
N GLN A 449 -22.98 -3.73 -22.76
CA GLN A 449 -22.73 -3.80 -24.20
C GLN A 449 -23.41 -2.61 -24.86
N TYR A 450 -22.61 -1.72 -25.47
CA TYR A 450 -23.01 -0.41 -26.02
C TYR A 450 -23.45 -0.47 -27.48
N ASP A 451 -24.39 -1.35 -27.79
CA ASP A 451 -24.97 -1.47 -29.12
C ASP A 451 -26.21 -0.57 -29.29
N ALA A 452 -26.79 -0.57 -30.49
CA ALA A 452 -28.06 0.13 -30.76
C ALA A 452 -29.23 -0.33 -29.87
N ASP A 453 -29.08 -1.47 -29.19
CA ASP A 453 -29.96 -1.96 -28.15
C ASP A 453 -29.07 -2.30 -26.94
N PRO A 454 -28.81 -1.34 -26.02
CA PRO A 454 -27.91 -1.55 -24.90
C PRO A 454 -28.44 -2.69 -24.03
N ALA A 455 -27.68 -3.79 -23.99
CA ALA A 455 -28.07 -5.00 -23.30
C ALA A 455 -27.20 -5.19 -22.07
N LEU A 456 -27.75 -4.84 -20.90
CA LEU A 456 -27.14 -5.21 -19.63
C LEU A 456 -27.35 -6.71 -19.40
N ARG A 457 -26.26 -7.47 -19.37
CA ARG A 457 -26.29 -8.91 -19.06
C ARG A 457 -25.84 -9.09 -17.62
N VAL A 458 -26.71 -9.64 -16.79
CA VAL A 458 -26.38 -9.99 -15.41
C VAL A 458 -26.34 -11.50 -15.26
N LEU A 459 -25.24 -11.99 -14.71
CA LEU A 459 -25.04 -13.40 -14.39
C LEU A 459 -24.91 -13.54 -12.87
N ASP A 460 -25.59 -14.53 -12.30
CA ASP A 460 -25.32 -14.94 -10.92
C ASP A 460 -23.86 -15.41 -10.82
N ALA A 461 -23.07 -14.83 -9.90
CA ALA A 461 -21.62 -15.10 -9.89
C ALA A 461 -21.30 -16.55 -9.49
N ALA A 462 -22.17 -17.18 -8.68
CA ALA A 462 -21.95 -18.55 -8.20
C ALA A 462 -22.29 -19.61 -9.26
N THR A 463 -23.34 -19.37 -10.06
CA THR A 463 -23.92 -20.39 -10.97
C THR A 463 -23.75 -20.08 -12.45
N GLY A 464 -23.48 -18.82 -12.81
CA GLY A 464 -23.47 -18.36 -14.20
C GLY A 464 -24.86 -18.28 -14.84
N GLU A 465 -25.94 -18.47 -14.06
CA GLU A 465 -27.31 -18.35 -14.56
C GLU A 465 -27.60 -16.89 -14.92
N ARG A 466 -28.24 -16.68 -16.08
CA ARG A 466 -28.62 -15.35 -16.54
C ARG A 466 -29.81 -14.82 -15.74
N LEU A 467 -29.62 -13.68 -15.10
CA LEU A 467 -30.64 -12.94 -14.39
C LEU A 467 -31.26 -11.93 -15.37
N ASP A 468 -32.20 -12.39 -16.21
CA ASP A 468 -32.89 -11.59 -17.25
C ASP A 468 -33.89 -10.56 -16.71
N ARG A 469 -33.52 -9.86 -15.63
CA ARG A 469 -34.47 -9.14 -14.80
C ARG A 469 -34.13 -7.69 -14.57
N LEU A 470 -33.12 -7.10 -15.20
CA LEU A 470 -32.91 -5.66 -15.08
C LEU A 470 -33.66 -4.90 -16.18
N PRO A 471 -34.18 -3.69 -15.90
CA PRO A 471 -34.89 -2.91 -16.90
C PRO A 471 -33.92 -2.54 -18.02
N ALA A 472 -34.43 -2.57 -19.26
CA ALA A 472 -33.72 -1.97 -20.37
C ALA A 472 -33.64 -0.46 -20.10
N LEU A 473 -32.45 0.05 -19.81
CA LEU A 473 -32.22 1.49 -19.74
C LEU A 473 -32.27 2.03 -21.17
N VAL A 474 -33.10 3.04 -21.40
CA VAL A 474 -33.18 3.69 -22.70
C VAL A 474 -32.03 4.69 -22.75
N ALA A 475 -30.91 4.31 -23.35
CA ALA A 475 -29.92 5.29 -23.75
C ALA A 475 -30.56 6.18 -24.84
N ASP A 476 -30.56 7.50 -24.64
CA ASP A 476 -31.11 8.44 -25.63
C ASP A 476 -30.30 8.31 -26.94
N GLU A 477 -30.93 7.75 -27.99
CA GLU A 477 -30.35 7.46 -29.31
C GLU A 477 -29.67 8.69 -29.98
N ALA A 478 -29.94 9.90 -29.47
CA ALA A 478 -29.47 11.17 -30.02
C ALA A 478 -27.99 11.48 -29.77
N TRP A 479 -27.35 10.88 -28.78
CA TRP A 479 -25.91 11.09 -28.52
C TRP A 479 -25.08 10.12 -29.36
N GLY A 480 -24.80 10.58 -30.57
CA GLY A 480 -24.04 9.86 -31.56
C GLY A 480 -22.66 9.42 -31.07
N ARG A 481 -22.24 8.29 -31.63
CA ARG A 481 -20.92 7.65 -31.80
C ARG A 481 -19.63 8.52 -31.80
N ASP A 482 -19.72 9.83 -31.62
CA ASP A 482 -18.61 10.77 -31.66
C ASP A 482 -17.92 10.86 -30.28
N GLY A 483 -17.13 9.82 -29.97
CA GLY A 483 -15.80 9.97 -29.37
C GLY A 483 -15.66 10.05 -27.85
N ASP A 484 -16.54 10.71 -27.10
CA ASP A 484 -16.32 10.99 -25.67
C ASP A 484 -17.30 10.17 -24.80
N TYR A 485 -17.05 8.86 -24.71
CA TYR A 485 -17.84 7.89 -23.95
C TYR A 485 -17.67 8.07 -22.44
N GLU A 486 -18.78 8.20 -21.70
CA GLU A 486 -18.88 7.83 -20.27
C GLU A 486 -19.75 6.56 -20.17
N PRO A 487 -19.16 5.36 -20.24
CA PRO A 487 -19.92 4.15 -20.55
C PRO A 487 -20.74 3.58 -19.39
N GLU A 488 -20.36 3.80 -18.15
CA GLU A 488 -20.88 3.01 -17.04
C GLU A 488 -22.29 3.43 -16.59
N SER A 489 -23.24 2.49 -16.70
CA SER A 489 -24.64 2.68 -16.26
C SER A 489 -24.97 1.93 -14.98
N VAL A 490 -24.15 0.99 -14.51
CA VAL A 490 -24.38 0.26 -13.25
C VAL A 490 -23.53 0.86 -12.12
N VAL A 491 -24.20 1.41 -11.10
CA VAL A 491 -23.53 1.90 -9.87
C VAL A 491 -23.35 0.75 -8.88
N ARG A 492 -24.40 -0.06 -8.71
CA ARG A 492 -24.41 -1.23 -7.81
C ARG A 492 -25.39 -2.25 -8.36
N VAL A 493 -25.05 -3.53 -8.27
CA VAL A 493 -25.99 -4.60 -8.61
C VAL A 493 -25.67 -5.85 -7.78
N ASP A 494 -26.73 -6.49 -7.30
CA ASP A 494 -26.70 -7.77 -6.61
C ASP A 494 -27.99 -8.56 -6.93
N THR A 495 -28.14 -9.75 -6.36
CA THR A 495 -29.35 -10.58 -6.57
C THR A 495 -30.64 -9.99 -5.99
N ALA A 496 -30.57 -9.01 -5.08
CA ALA A 496 -31.73 -8.33 -4.50
C ALA A 496 -32.17 -7.11 -5.32
N GLY A 497 -31.33 -6.62 -6.23
CA GLY A 497 -31.60 -5.49 -7.09
C GLY A 497 -30.35 -4.69 -7.40
N GLY A 498 -30.50 -3.39 -7.63
CA GLY A 498 -29.36 -2.54 -7.94
C GLY A 498 -29.70 -1.05 -8.00
N VAL A 499 -28.68 -0.27 -8.32
CA VAL A 499 -28.81 1.14 -8.68
C VAL A 499 -28.15 1.37 -10.03
N LEU A 500 -28.95 1.87 -10.95
CA LEU A 500 -28.59 2.11 -12.35
C LEU A 500 -28.61 3.61 -12.63
N ARG A 501 -27.65 4.13 -13.39
CA ARG A 501 -27.57 5.48 -13.91
C ARG A 501 -28.19 5.53 -15.31
N GLU A 502 -29.18 6.39 -15.49
CA GLU A 502 -29.64 6.86 -16.81
C GLU A 502 -29.05 8.25 -17.05
N SER A 503 -28.20 8.38 -18.07
CA SER A 503 -27.62 9.67 -18.47
C SER A 503 -28.59 10.45 -19.37
N LEU A 504 -28.89 11.68 -18.99
CA LEU A 504 -29.74 12.63 -19.72
C LEU A 504 -28.90 13.78 -20.28
N HIS A 505 -29.49 14.58 -21.19
CA HIS A 505 -28.83 15.76 -21.76
C HIS A 505 -28.33 16.76 -20.69
N ASP A 506 -29.13 16.98 -19.65
CA ASP A 506 -28.88 17.99 -18.61
C ASP A 506 -28.62 17.37 -17.22
N GLY A 507 -28.33 16.07 -17.14
CA GLY A 507 -28.08 15.41 -15.86
C GLY A 507 -28.08 13.89 -15.87
N SER A 508 -28.18 13.31 -14.69
CA SER A 508 -28.24 11.86 -14.51
C SER A 508 -29.39 11.52 -13.56
N LEU A 509 -30.16 10.49 -13.91
CA LEU A 509 -31.10 9.84 -13.01
C LEU A 509 -30.46 8.57 -12.45
N PHE A 510 -30.66 8.31 -11.17
CA PHE A 510 -30.26 7.06 -10.56
C PHE A 510 -31.50 6.28 -10.14
N HIS A 511 -31.74 5.15 -10.79
CA HIS A 511 -32.87 4.28 -10.54
C HIS A 511 -32.48 3.17 -9.60
N ARG A 512 -33.17 3.08 -8.46
CA ARG A 512 -33.16 1.86 -7.67
C ARG A 512 -34.08 0.84 -8.30
N VAL A 513 -33.58 -0.36 -8.52
CA VAL A 513 -34.31 -1.48 -9.10
C VAL A 513 -34.35 -2.63 -8.12
N ASP A 514 -35.47 -3.33 -8.03
CA ASP A 514 -35.58 -4.57 -7.26
C ASP A 514 -35.11 -5.80 -8.06
N ALA A 515 -35.11 -6.97 -7.44
CA ALA A 515 -34.74 -8.25 -8.07
C ALA A 515 -35.61 -8.66 -9.29
N SER A 516 -36.73 -7.97 -9.53
CA SER A 516 -37.58 -8.16 -10.70
C SER A 516 -37.30 -7.15 -11.82
N GLY A 517 -36.45 -6.15 -11.55
CA GLY A 517 -36.15 -5.04 -12.45
C GLY A 517 -37.13 -3.89 -12.35
N GLY A 518 -38.07 -3.96 -11.41
CA GLY A 518 -38.98 -2.87 -11.16
C GLY A 518 -38.22 -1.68 -10.57
N ILE A 519 -38.33 -0.51 -11.20
CA ILE A 519 -37.83 0.74 -10.60
C ILE A 519 -38.68 1.01 -9.35
N THR A 520 -38.05 0.99 -8.19
CA THR A 520 -38.70 1.22 -6.89
C THR A 520 -38.54 2.65 -6.41
N ALA A 521 -37.45 3.32 -6.80
CA ALA A 521 -37.21 4.72 -6.51
C ALA A 521 -36.26 5.35 -7.53
N THR A 522 -36.21 6.68 -7.59
CA THR A 522 -35.31 7.41 -8.50
C THR A 522 -34.77 8.66 -7.82
N ALA A 523 -33.47 8.86 -7.84
CA ALA A 523 -32.82 10.12 -7.45
C ALA A 523 -32.45 10.87 -8.71
N ASP A 524 -32.97 12.08 -8.87
CA ASP A 524 -32.65 12.96 -10.01
C ASP A 524 -31.58 13.96 -9.58
N THR A 525 -30.49 14.03 -10.32
CA THR A 525 -29.34 14.85 -9.95
C THR A 525 -29.12 16.06 -10.85
N GLU A 526 -30.06 16.46 -11.71
CA GLU A 526 -30.06 17.75 -12.48
C GLU A 526 -28.65 18.30 -12.89
N GLY A 527 -27.75 17.44 -13.37
CA GLY A 527 -26.40 17.84 -13.83
C GLY A 527 -25.31 17.90 -12.75
N LEU A 528 -25.49 17.27 -11.59
CA LEU A 528 -24.44 17.15 -10.56
C LEU A 528 -23.28 16.25 -11.03
N LEU A 529 -23.57 15.21 -11.81
CA LEU A 529 -22.59 14.38 -12.52
C LEU A 529 -22.10 15.08 -13.80
N GLY A 530 -21.53 16.28 -13.67
CA GLY A 530 -20.89 16.98 -14.78
C GLY A 530 -19.36 16.89 -14.71
N GLY A 531 -18.70 16.56 -15.82
CA GLY A 531 -17.23 16.51 -15.93
C GLY A 531 -16.64 15.12 -15.68
N TYR A 532 -15.34 15.04 -15.36
CA TYR A 532 -14.56 13.79 -15.21
C TYR A 532 -14.95 12.87 -14.02
N ALA A 533 -16.18 12.96 -13.50
CA ALA A 533 -16.61 12.11 -12.38
C ALA A 533 -16.96 10.71 -12.89
N SER A 534 -16.07 9.74 -12.63
CA SER A 534 -16.34 8.33 -12.91
C SER A 534 -17.47 7.80 -12.02
N THR A 535 -18.40 7.08 -12.62
CA THR A 535 -19.47 6.32 -11.96
C THR A 535 -18.96 5.25 -11.03
N GLU A 536 -17.74 4.73 -11.25
CA GLU A 536 -17.03 3.86 -10.31
C GLU A 536 -16.95 4.47 -8.90
N ASN A 537 -16.95 5.80 -8.79
CA ASN A 537 -16.87 6.50 -7.51
C ASN A 537 -18.25 6.87 -6.93
N VAL A 538 -19.36 6.54 -7.59
CA VAL A 538 -20.70 6.82 -7.06
C VAL A 538 -21.07 5.73 -6.05
N VAL A 539 -21.52 6.13 -4.86
CA VAL A 539 -21.94 5.17 -3.83
C VAL A 539 -23.45 5.25 -3.63
N ALA A 540 -24.13 4.12 -3.80
CA ALA A 540 -25.55 3.99 -3.51
C ALA A 540 -25.78 3.38 -2.11
N LEU A 541 -26.46 4.13 -1.25
CA LEU A 541 -26.93 3.69 0.06
C LEU A 541 -28.43 3.37 0.05
N GLU A 542 -28.98 2.97 1.20
CA GLU A 542 -30.40 2.63 1.34
C GLU A 542 -31.34 3.83 1.14
N ASP A 543 -30.95 5.07 1.43
CA ASP A 543 -31.85 6.22 1.23
C ASP A 543 -31.35 7.23 0.19
N VAL A 544 -30.06 7.18 -0.14
CA VAL A 544 -29.40 8.22 -0.94
C VAL A 544 -28.42 7.64 -1.94
N VAL A 545 -28.13 8.41 -2.99
CA VAL A 545 -26.95 8.24 -3.84
C VAL A 545 -25.97 9.35 -3.51
N LEU A 546 -24.69 8.98 -3.40
CA LEU A 546 -23.59 9.88 -3.15
C LEU A 546 -22.82 10.10 -4.44
N VAL A 547 -22.85 11.33 -4.92
CA VAL A 547 -22.23 11.72 -6.18
C VAL A 547 -21.00 12.58 -5.86
N PRO A 548 -19.78 12.07 -6.09
CA PRO A 548 -18.61 12.89 -5.92
C PRO A 548 -18.46 13.88 -7.08
N ARG A 549 -17.84 15.02 -6.78
CA ARG A 549 -17.35 15.96 -7.79
C ARG A 549 -16.00 16.51 -7.38
N THR A 550 -15.19 16.82 -8.38
CA THR A 550 -13.98 17.63 -8.19
C THR A 550 -14.29 19.04 -8.64
N ARG A 551 -14.35 19.98 -7.68
CA ARG A 551 -14.54 21.39 -7.99
C ARG A 551 -13.24 21.94 -8.55
N ALA A 552 -13.15 22.07 -9.86
CA ALA A 552 -12.00 22.71 -10.51
C ALA A 552 -12.33 24.17 -10.81
N PRO A 553 -11.69 25.17 -10.16
CA PRO A 553 -11.37 26.39 -10.89
C PRO A 553 -10.34 26.06 -11.99
N LEU A 554 -10.25 26.87 -13.04
CA LEU A 554 -9.30 26.71 -14.15
C LEU A 554 -7.80 26.68 -13.74
N ALA A 555 -7.48 26.81 -12.45
CA ALA A 555 -6.14 26.75 -11.89
C ALA A 555 -6.00 25.51 -10.98
N ALA A 556 -4.89 24.78 -11.13
CA ALA A 556 -4.67 23.47 -10.51
C ALA A 556 -4.69 23.47 -8.96
N ASP A 557 -4.38 24.61 -8.33
CA ASP A 557 -4.05 24.67 -6.89
C ASP A 557 -5.26 24.74 -5.92
N ASP A 558 -6.51 24.67 -6.40
CA ASP A 558 -7.71 24.73 -5.52
C ASP A 558 -8.74 23.66 -5.91
N ARG A 559 -8.25 22.49 -6.35
CA ARG A 559 -9.10 21.30 -6.51
C ARG A 559 -9.58 20.86 -5.14
N ARG A 560 -10.90 20.73 -5.00
CA ARG A 560 -11.52 20.18 -3.80
C ARG A 560 -12.52 19.12 -4.19
N THR A 561 -12.46 17.98 -3.50
CA THR A 561 -13.50 16.97 -3.59
C THR A 561 -14.71 17.45 -2.78
N GLU A 562 -15.89 17.36 -3.37
CA GLU A 562 -17.17 17.58 -2.70
C GLU A 562 -18.10 16.41 -3.05
N VAL A 563 -18.90 15.96 -2.10
CA VAL A 563 -19.85 14.85 -2.27
C VAL A 563 -21.26 15.38 -2.11
N ALA A 564 -22.07 15.25 -3.15
CA ALA A 564 -23.50 15.54 -3.09
C ALA A 564 -24.26 14.36 -2.50
N VAL A 565 -25.21 14.66 -1.62
CA VAL A 565 -26.19 13.69 -1.13
C VAL A 565 -27.49 13.88 -1.91
N ALA A 566 -27.88 12.88 -2.71
CA ALA A 566 -29.09 12.88 -3.51
C ALA A 566 -30.09 11.82 -3.01
N PRO A 567 -31.15 12.20 -2.28
CA PRO A 567 -32.16 11.26 -1.80
C PRO A 567 -32.95 10.61 -2.92
N PHE A 568 -33.28 9.32 -2.75
CA PHE A 568 -34.21 8.66 -3.64
C PHE A 568 -35.63 9.23 -3.47
N GLY A 569 -36.28 9.55 -4.58
CA GLY A 569 -37.60 10.17 -4.63
C GLY A 569 -37.59 11.70 -4.71
N GLU A 570 -36.40 12.32 -4.74
CA GLU A 570 -36.22 13.77 -4.84
C GLU A 570 -35.37 14.13 -6.07
N SER A 571 -35.58 15.36 -6.56
CA SER A 571 -34.68 16.01 -7.54
C SER A 571 -33.76 16.96 -6.80
N VAL A 572 -32.47 16.85 -7.10
CA VAL A 572 -31.41 17.59 -6.43
C VAL A 572 -30.55 18.29 -7.47
N SER A 573 -30.46 19.60 -7.34
CA SER A 573 -29.69 20.49 -8.20
C SER A 573 -28.49 21.07 -7.47
N TRP A 574 -27.63 21.80 -8.19
CA TRP A 574 -26.46 22.48 -7.62
C TRP A 574 -26.76 23.34 -6.39
N ASP A 575 -27.88 24.06 -6.42
CA ASP A 575 -28.29 25.00 -5.38
C ASP A 575 -29.05 24.33 -4.22
N THR A 576 -29.55 23.11 -4.44
CA THR A 576 -30.40 22.39 -3.48
C THR A 576 -29.70 21.19 -2.86
N ALA A 577 -28.62 20.71 -3.48
CA ALA A 577 -27.79 19.62 -2.98
C ALA A 577 -27.20 19.94 -1.61
N ARG A 578 -27.28 18.94 -0.72
CA ARG A 578 -26.46 18.92 0.48
C ARG A 578 -25.06 18.47 0.10
N TRP A 579 -24.11 19.36 0.31
CA TRP A 579 -22.70 19.12 0.04
C TRP A 579 -21.97 18.70 1.32
N ILE A 580 -21.18 17.64 1.22
CA ILE A 580 -20.15 17.26 2.18
C ILE A 580 -18.80 17.55 1.53
N THR A 581 -17.89 18.20 2.24
CA THR A 581 -16.58 18.58 1.71
C THR A 581 -15.51 17.83 2.50
N PRO A 582 -15.02 16.69 1.99
CA PRO A 582 -13.78 16.06 2.46
C PRO A 582 -12.62 17.08 2.46
N GLU A 583 -11.64 16.87 3.34
CA GLU A 583 -10.44 17.70 3.40
C GLU A 583 -9.52 17.48 2.20
N GLY A 584 -9.53 16.27 1.63
CA GLY A 584 -8.71 15.93 0.47
C GLY A 584 -9.11 16.61 -0.85
N GLN A 585 -8.13 16.75 -1.72
CA GLN A 585 -8.26 17.56 -2.95
C GLN A 585 -8.73 16.78 -4.17
N VAL A 586 -8.24 15.54 -4.32
CA VAL A 586 -8.48 14.70 -5.49
C VAL A 586 -9.03 13.37 -5.03
N LEU A 587 -10.21 13.04 -5.53
CA LEU A 587 -10.82 11.76 -5.27
C LEU A 587 -10.06 10.66 -6.00
N VAL A 588 -9.65 9.65 -5.24
CA VAL A 588 -9.09 8.41 -5.77
C VAL A 588 -10.17 7.35 -5.82
N ASP A 589 -10.94 7.20 -4.73
CA ASP A 589 -12.00 6.19 -4.62
C ASP A 589 -13.06 6.61 -3.58
N MET A 590 -14.29 6.10 -3.71
CA MET A 590 -15.34 6.18 -2.69
C MET A 590 -16.13 4.88 -2.60
N LEU A 591 -16.25 4.33 -1.39
CA LEU A 591 -16.95 3.04 -1.17
C LEU A 591 -17.74 3.03 0.13
N ALA A 592 -18.81 2.25 0.18
CA ALA A 592 -19.57 2.01 1.40
C ALA A 592 -18.95 0.87 2.23
N ALA A 593 -18.75 1.12 3.52
CA ALA A 593 -18.20 0.16 4.48
C ALA A 593 -19.06 0.12 5.76
N PRO A 594 -18.94 -0.95 6.58
CA PRO A 594 -19.55 -0.98 7.90
C PRO A 594 -19.24 0.31 8.69
N GLY A 595 -20.26 1.04 9.13
CA GLY A 595 -20.12 2.25 9.95
C GLY A 595 -19.91 3.60 9.24
N ALA A 596 -19.47 3.63 7.97
CA ALA A 596 -19.27 4.87 7.20
C ALA A 596 -19.26 4.65 5.68
N VAL A 597 -19.47 5.73 4.92
CA VAL A 597 -18.98 5.79 3.54
C VAL A 597 -17.58 6.36 3.54
N VAL A 598 -16.65 5.66 2.92
CA VAL A 598 -15.23 5.96 2.97
C VAL A 598 -14.84 6.68 1.70
N VAL A 599 -14.23 7.86 1.85
CA VAL A 599 -13.69 8.65 0.76
C VAL A 599 -12.17 8.56 0.85
N HIS A 600 -11.55 8.03 -0.19
CA HIS A 600 -10.11 8.04 -0.35
C HIS A 600 -9.73 9.17 -1.31
N THR A 601 -8.97 10.12 -0.81
CA THR A 601 -8.46 11.25 -1.59
C THR A 601 -6.94 11.26 -1.57
N GLY A 602 -6.30 11.71 -2.65
CA GLY A 602 -4.86 11.95 -2.66
C GLY A 602 -4.32 12.34 -4.03
N GLU A 603 -3.27 13.17 -4.02
CA GLU A 603 -2.28 13.31 -5.09
C GLU A 603 -0.91 13.05 -4.43
N ASP A 604 -0.14 12.11 -4.97
CA ASP A 604 1.24 11.76 -4.58
C ASP A 604 1.53 11.65 -3.06
N GLU A 605 1.69 12.77 -2.36
CA GLU A 605 2.22 12.89 -0.99
C GLU A 605 1.14 13.02 0.11
N GLU A 606 -0.09 13.41 -0.22
CA GLU A 606 -1.15 13.69 0.76
C GLU A 606 -2.37 12.78 0.54
N SER A 607 -2.21 11.48 0.78
CA SER A 607 -3.34 10.55 0.77
C SER A 607 -4.08 10.58 2.11
N LEU A 608 -5.39 10.77 2.06
CA LEU A 608 -6.31 10.80 3.21
C LEU A 608 -7.45 9.81 3.00
N VAL A 609 -7.86 9.16 4.08
CA VAL A 609 -9.07 8.34 4.16
C VAL A 609 -10.03 9.03 5.12
N GLU A 610 -11.21 9.38 4.65
CA GLU A 610 -12.21 10.10 5.43
C GLU A 610 -13.50 9.29 5.51
N GLY A 611 -14.10 9.22 6.70
CA GLY A 611 -15.39 8.54 6.91
C GLY A 611 -16.53 9.53 6.94
N LEU A 612 -17.45 9.41 5.99
CA LEU A 612 -18.73 10.11 5.99
C LEU A 612 -19.73 9.35 6.85
N VAL A 613 -20.31 10.04 7.82
CA VAL A 613 -21.23 9.49 8.82
C VAL A 613 -22.54 10.29 8.86
N PRO A 614 -23.60 9.72 9.45
CA PRO A 614 -24.87 10.43 9.67
C PRO A 614 -24.77 11.72 10.50
#